data_AF-V4LS00-F1
#
_entry.id   AF-V4LS00-F1
#
_cell.length_a   1.000
_cell.length_b   1.000
_cell.length_c   1.000
_cell.angle_alpha   90.00
_cell.angle_beta   90.00
_cell.angle_gamma   90.00
#
_symmetry.space_group_name_H-M   'P 1'
#
loop_
_entity.id
_entity.type
_entity.pdbx_description
1 polymer ?
#
loop_
_entity_poly.entity_id
_entity_poly.type
_entity_poly.pdbx_seq_one_letter_code
_entity_poly.pdbx_strand_id
1 'polypeptide(L)'
;MVIIMERLKSSPPLMIVSDLDHTMVDHQDSENLSLLRFNSLWEYAYRRDSLLVFSTARSPILYKELRKEKPLLTPDIIITSIGTEIACGNSMVPDHAWVESLNSDKWNREIVLEETSKFPELTLQPKTEQRLHKVSFYIDEGKGEAVTKELSQLLEKRGLDVKIIHSWGKNVDVIPRAAGKGEALEYLLKKLNAQGIFPVNTLACGDSEHDAELFSIPDVHGVMVIMLTHHNLLLHFYRNPKPLLVLSMCFVKVSNSQEELLKWHSENAFDNSKVIHSSERCADGIIQAIDHFKLGPTLSPRDASEFLSRKTDVANPGQEAVRFYLFYERLRRGEIKKYESYIDSFKESCHQAAVFLHPSGAEKSLRDTIDEMRKYHGDKKGKKFCVWVDQVLVIDTIPGKWIVNFDKWEQCGDERKCCTTTLEFTSKGEELVWEKVKQIWSEESEVKDDDNTSWII
;
A
#
# COMPACT_ATOMS: atom_id res chain seq x y z
N MET A 1 9.09 2.87 14.78
CA MET A 1 7.96 2.64 15.71
C MET A 1 7.53 3.86 16.50
N VAL A 2 8.41 4.78 16.92
CA VAL A 2 8.01 5.99 17.68
C VAL A 2 6.84 6.74 17.03
N ILE A 3 6.91 6.98 15.71
CA ILE A 3 5.84 7.65 14.94
C ILE A 3 4.50 6.88 14.97
N ILE A 4 4.54 5.53 14.95
CA ILE A 4 3.34 4.70 15.05
C ILE A 4 2.71 4.85 16.45
N MET A 5 3.55 4.91 17.49
CA MET A 5 3.12 5.04 18.88
C MET A 5 2.59 6.45 19.22
N GLU A 6 2.99 7.48 18.47
CA GLU A 6 2.43 8.83 18.60
C GLU A 6 0.98 8.91 18.09
N ARG A 7 0.64 8.11 17.07
CA ARG A 7 -0.71 8.05 16.50
C ARG A 7 -1.62 7.07 17.23
N LEU A 8 -1.14 5.85 17.48
CA LEU A 8 -1.97 4.78 18.03
C LEU A 8 -1.98 4.83 19.56
N LYS A 9 -3.13 5.24 20.11
CA LYS A 9 -3.36 5.29 21.57
C LYS A 9 -3.96 4.01 22.15
N SER A 10 -4.37 3.08 21.30
CA SER A 10 -5.00 1.80 21.65
C SER A 10 -4.73 0.76 20.57
N SER A 11 -5.13 -0.49 20.82
CA SER A 11 -5.15 -1.55 19.80
C SER A 11 -5.81 -1.06 18.51
N PRO A 12 -5.13 -1.17 17.35
CA PRO A 12 -5.70 -0.75 16.08
C PRO A 12 -6.88 -1.67 15.71
N PRO A 13 -8.03 -1.13 15.30
CA PRO A 13 -9.19 -1.95 14.91
C PRO A 13 -8.89 -2.88 13.73
N LEU A 14 -8.02 -2.41 12.82
CA LEU A 14 -7.61 -3.14 11.63
C LEU A 14 -6.12 -2.93 11.36
N MET A 15 -5.44 -4.00 10.97
CA MET A 15 -4.15 -3.96 10.30
C MET A 15 -4.29 -4.62 8.91
N ILE A 16 -3.97 -3.89 7.86
CA ILE A 16 -3.89 -4.45 6.50
C ILE A 16 -2.43 -4.75 6.20
N VAL A 17 -2.16 -5.97 5.74
CA VAL A 17 -0.83 -6.43 5.30
C VAL A 17 -0.96 -6.86 3.85
N SER A 18 -0.48 -6.03 2.92
CA SER A 18 -0.71 -6.25 1.49
C SER A 18 0.58 -6.43 0.73
N ASP A 19 0.62 -7.42 -0.18
CA ASP A 19 1.57 -7.34 -1.29
C ASP A 19 1.27 -6.14 -2.19
N LEU A 20 2.25 -5.77 -3.01
CA LEU A 20 2.19 -4.62 -3.91
C LEU A 20 1.83 -5.04 -5.32
N ASP A 21 2.73 -5.74 -6.00
CA ASP A 21 2.59 -6.09 -7.41
C ASP A 21 1.39 -7.01 -7.60
N HIS A 22 0.44 -6.64 -8.47
CA HIS A 22 -0.79 -7.40 -8.77
C HIS A 22 -1.78 -7.58 -7.60
N THR A 23 -1.40 -7.22 -6.37
CA THR A 23 -2.28 -7.18 -5.19
C THR A 23 -2.76 -5.77 -4.85
N MET A 24 -1.88 -4.82 -4.50
CA MET A 24 -2.28 -3.42 -4.27
C MET A 24 -2.26 -2.62 -5.57
N VAL A 25 -1.28 -2.89 -6.42
CA VAL A 25 -0.99 -2.17 -7.66
C VAL A 25 -1.43 -2.99 -8.86
N ASP A 26 -2.31 -2.42 -9.68
CA ASP A 26 -2.53 -2.90 -11.03
C ASP A 26 -1.52 -2.24 -11.98
N HIS A 27 -0.59 -3.03 -12.51
CA HIS A 27 0.39 -2.58 -13.50
C HIS A 27 -0.23 -2.31 -14.87
N GLN A 28 -1.43 -2.82 -15.12
CA GLN A 28 -2.17 -2.62 -16.36
C GLN A 28 -3.14 -1.43 -16.28
N ASP A 29 -3.39 -0.90 -15.07
CA ASP A 29 -4.19 0.31 -14.88
C ASP A 29 -3.30 1.55 -15.01
N SER A 30 -3.40 2.23 -16.14
CA SER A 30 -2.69 3.49 -16.37
C SER A 30 -3.23 4.63 -15.52
N GLU A 31 -4.51 4.60 -15.12
CA GLU A 31 -5.19 5.66 -14.37
C GLU A 31 -5.11 5.45 -12.84
N ASN A 32 -4.75 4.24 -12.40
CA ASN A 32 -4.64 3.83 -11.00
C ASN A 32 -5.94 4.04 -10.19
N LEU A 33 -7.11 3.82 -10.81
CA LEU A 33 -8.41 4.13 -10.22
C LEU A 33 -8.67 3.31 -8.96
N SER A 34 -8.44 1.99 -8.98
CA SER A 34 -8.64 1.12 -7.83
C SER A 34 -7.69 1.48 -6.67
N LEU A 35 -6.43 1.82 -6.99
CA LEU A 35 -5.47 2.29 -5.99
C LEU A 35 -5.90 3.62 -5.38
N LEU A 36 -6.32 4.60 -6.19
CA LEU A 36 -6.80 5.90 -5.70
C LEU A 36 -8.12 5.80 -4.90
N ARG A 37 -8.96 4.80 -5.21
CA ARG A 37 -10.13 4.45 -4.40
C ARG A 37 -9.73 3.94 -3.02
N PHE A 38 -8.79 2.99 -2.97
CA PHE A 38 -8.23 2.50 -1.70
C PHE A 38 -7.57 3.62 -0.90
N ASN A 39 -6.72 4.45 -1.52
CA ASN A 39 -6.03 5.54 -0.84
C ASN A 39 -7.01 6.48 -0.13
N SER A 40 -8.02 6.92 -0.87
CA SER A 40 -9.01 7.84 -0.33
C SER A 40 -9.90 7.20 0.74
N LEU A 41 -10.22 5.91 0.63
CA LEU A 41 -10.91 5.16 1.68
C LEU A 41 -10.04 5.04 2.93
N TRP A 42 -8.76 4.67 2.77
CA TRP A 42 -7.81 4.50 3.85
C TRP A 42 -7.63 5.77 4.67
N GLU A 43 -7.29 6.88 4.00
CA GLU A 43 -7.08 8.18 4.64
C GLU A 43 -8.35 8.73 5.31
N TYR A 44 -9.52 8.45 4.74
CA TYR A 44 -10.80 8.92 5.25
C TYR A 44 -11.32 8.12 6.46
N ALA A 45 -11.16 6.79 6.45
CA ALA A 45 -11.83 5.91 7.40
C ALA A 45 -10.91 5.18 8.37
N TYR A 46 -9.67 4.86 7.96
CA TYR A 46 -8.82 3.90 8.68
C TYR A 46 -7.53 4.52 9.22
N ARG A 47 -6.96 5.51 8.51
CA ARG A 47 -5.65 6.10 8.83
C ARG A 47 -5.59 6.79 10.20
N ARG A 48 -6.72 7.01 10.88
CA ARG A 48 -6.71 7.56 12.24
C ARG A 48 -6.15 6.57 13.27
N ASP A 49 -6.58 5.32 13.22
CA ASP A 49 -6.37 4.34 14.29
C ASP A 49 -6.01 2.93 13.80
N SER A 50 -5.88 2.73 12.49
CA SER A 50 -5.54 1.44 11.88
C SER A 50 -4.13 1.44 11.27
N LEU A 51 -3.57 0.25 11.01
CA LEU A 51 -2.21 0.07 10.52
C LEU A 51 -2.17 -0.37 9.05
N LEU A 52 -1.36 0.31 8.24
CA LEU A 52 -1.05 -0.12 6.87
C LEU A 52 0.35 -0.71 6.81
N VAL A 53 0.43 -1.96 6.39
CA VAL A 53 1.68 -2.69 6.17
C VAL A 53 1.74 -3.13 4.72
N PHE A 54 2.85 -2.82 4.05
CA PHE A 54 3.16 -3.39 2.75
C PHE A 54 4.15 -4.54 2.93
N SER A 55 3.95 -5.65 2.23
CA SER A 55 4.79 -6.86 2.30
C SER A 55 5.14 -7.37 0.90
N THR A 56 6.29 -6.94 0.39
CA THR A 56 6.67 -7.11 -1.03
C THR A 56 7.96 -7.92 -1.22
N ALA A 57 8.03 -8.61 -2.36
CA ALA A 57 9.25 -9.25 -2.83
C ALA A 57 10.32 -8.25 -3.30
N ARG A 58 9.91 -7.03 -3.66
CA ARG A 58 10.81 -5.95 -4.10
C ARG A 58 11.86 -5.61 -3.05
N SER A 59 13.07 -5.31 -3.50
CA SER A 59 14.08 -4.68 -2.65
C SER A 59 13.65 -3.27 -2.19
N PRO A 60 14.24 -2.73 -1.10
CA PRO A 60 14.00 -1.35 -0.70
C PRO A 60 14.21 -0.32 -1.82
N ILE A 61 15.11 -0.61 -2.76
CA ILE A 61 15.39 0.25 -3.91
C ILE A 61 14.22 0.19 -4.90
N LEU A 62 13.83 -1.01 -5.35
CA LEU A 62 12.72 -1.19 -6.29
C LEU A 62 11.36 -0.76 -5.72
N TYR A 63 11.18 -0.84 -4.40
CA TYR A 63 9.99 -0.28 -3.74
C TYR A 63 9.95 1.24 -3.84
N LYS A 64 11.08 1.93 -3.61
CA LYS A 64 11.16 3.39 -3.76
C LYS A 64 10.92 3.82 -5.20
N GLU A 65 11.38 3.05 -6.18
CA GLU A 65 11.08 3.28 -7.60
C GLU A 65 9.58 3.14 -7.89
N LEU A 66 8.95 2.06 -7.41
CA LEU A 66 7.50 1.86 -7.57
C LEU A 66 6.70 3.01 -6.95
N ARG A 67 7.12 3.54 -5.79
CA ARG A 67 6.48 4.71 -5.18
C ARG A 67 6.59 5.97 -6.03
N LYS A 68 7.63 6.13 -6.84
CA LYS A 68 7.72 7.23 -7.82
C LYS A 68 6.80 7.03 -9.00
N GLU A 69 6.61 5.78 -9.43
CA GLU A 69 5.77 5.44 -10.59
C GLU A 69 4.28 5.48 -10.27
N LYS A 70 3.89 5.02 -9.09
CA LYS A 70 2.48 4.81 -8.69
C LYS A 70 2.10 5.71 -7.52
N PRO A 71 0.84 6.16 -7.40
CA PRO A 71 0.37 6.97 -6.28
C PRO A 71 0.16 6.10 -5.04
N LEU A 72 1.21 5.48 -4.53
CA LEU A 72 1.16 4.66 -3.32
C LEU A 72 1.12 5.55 -2.07
N LEU A 73 0.26 5.21 -1.11
CA LEU A 73 0.34 5.76 0.24
C LEU A 73 1.65 5.35 0.91
N THR A 74 2.08 6.15 1.87
CA THR A 74 3.16 5.78 2.79
C THR A 74 2.61 4.76 3.80
N PRO A 75 3.14 3.52 3.85
CA PRO A 75 2.71 2.58 4.86
C PRO A 75 3.31 2.95 6.22
N ASP A 76 2.69 2.47 7.30
CA ASP A 76 3.28 2.55 8.64
C ASP A 76 4.55 1.70 8.72
N ILE A 77 4.49 0.52 8.10
CA ILE A 77 5.55 -0.49 8.08
C ILE A 77 5.67 -1.07 6.67
N ILE A 78 6.89 -1.27 6.22
CA ILE A 78 7.19 -1.94 4.96
C ILE A 78 8.08 -3.15 5.24
N ILE A 79 7.65 -4.30 4.75
CA ILE A 79 8.39 -5.55 4.72
C ILE A 79 8.86 -5.72 3.27
N THR A 80 10.17 -5.72 3.05
CA THR A 80 10.78 -5.82 1.70
C THR A 80 11.61 -7.09 1.55
N SER A 81 12.02 -7.37 0.31
CA SER A 81 12.93 -8.47 -0.01
C SER A 81 12.42 -9.81 0.52
N ILE A 82 11.12 -10.06 0.32
CA ILE A 82 10.44 -11.31 0.69
C ILE A 82 10.54 -11.57 2.21
N GLY A 83 10.37 -10.53 3.02
CA GLY A 83 10.37 -10.68 4.48
C GLY A 83 11.74 -10.66 5.15
N THR A 84 12.82 -10.41 4.42
CA THR A 84 14.17 -10.36 5.01
C THR A 84 14.50 -8.99 5.61
N GLU A 85 13.74 -7.95 5.28
CA GLU A 85 13.93 -6.60 5.78
C GLU A 85 12.59 -6.00 6.23
N ILE A 86 12.58 -5.35 7.40
CA ILE A 86 11.43 -4.61 7.93
C ILE A 86 11.88 -3.18 8.20
N ALA A 87 11.10 -2.20 7.79
CA ALA A 87 11.35 -0.79 8.03
C ALA A 87 10.08 -0.01 8.36
N CYS A 88 10.22 1.13 9.04
CA CYS A 88 9.09 1.95 9.49
C CYS A 88 9.06 3.33 8.82
N GLY A 89 7.84 3.78 8.48
CA GLY A 89 7.52 5.13 8.03
C GLY A 89 8.17 5.55 6.70
N ASN A 90 8.00 6.82 6.34
CA ASN A 90 8.47 7.34 5.05
C ASN A 90 10.01 7.24 4.89
N SER A 91 10.76 7.52 5.95
CA SER A 91 12.22 7.42 5.95
C SER A 91 12.75 5.98 5.85
N MET A 92 11.87 4.96 5.91
CA MET A 92 12.21 3.55 5.90
C MET A 92 13.32 3.21 6.92
N VAL A 93 13.13 3.62 8.17
CA VAL A 93 14.09 3.33 9.24
C VAL A 93 14.08 1.81 9.49
N PRO A 94 15.22 1.10 9.32
CA PRO A 94 15.28 -0.34 9.49
C PRO A 94 14.95 -0.79 10.91
N ASP A 95 14.32 -1.95 11.02
CA ASP A 95 14.10 -2.64 12.28
C ASP A 95 15.35 -3.46 12.66
N HIS A 96 16.26 -2.85 13.41
CA HIS A 96 17.49 -3.51 13.83
C HIS A 96 17.24 -4.79 14.64
N ALA A 97 16.15 -4.88 15.41
CA ALA A 97 15.85 -6.08 16.17
C ALA A 97 15.44 -7.25 15.26
N TRP A 98 14.79 -6.97 14.12
CA TRP A 98 14.53 -7.98 13.10
C TRP A 98 15.82 -8.44 12.42
N VAL A 99 16.68 -7.50 12.03
CA VAL A 99 18.00 -7.79 11.42
C VAL A 99 18.82 -8.70 12.33
N GLU A 100 18.92 -8.37 13.63
CA GLU A 100 19.64 -9.21 14.60
C GLU A 100 18.99 -10.57 14.82
N SER A 101 17.67 -10.67 14.76
CA SER A 101 16.99 -11.97 14.88
C SER A 101 17.30 -12.92 13.71
N LEU A 102 17.67 -12.38 12.55
CA LEU A 102 18.09 -13.15 11.38
C LEU A 102 19.59 -13.45 11.36
N ASN A 103 20.38 -12.80 12.22
CA ASN A 103 21.81 -13.08 12.41
C ASN A 103 22.01 -14.36 13.23
N SER A 104 21.67 -15.50 12.62
CA SER A 104 21.84 -16.84 13.17
C SER A 104 23.16 -17.46 12.69
N ASP A 105 23.76 -18.33 13.50
CA ASP A 105 24.89 -19.18 13.10
C ASP A 105 24.52 -20.15 11.96
N LYS A 106 23.23 -20.35 11.73
CA LYS A 106 22.67 -21.14 10.62
C LYS A 106 22.44 -20.35 9.33
N TRP A 107 22.83 -19.07 9.27
CA TRP A 107 22.87 -18.28 8.05
C TRP A 107 24.27 -17.80 7.76
N ASN A 108 24.75 -18.02 6.54
CA ASN A 108 26.02 -17.49 6.09
C ASN A 108 25.94 -17.19 4.59
N ARG A 109 25.95 -15.91 4.25
CA ARG A 109 25.77 -15.42 2.88
C ARG A 109 26.93 -15.84 1.98
N GLU A 110 28.15 -15.86 2.50
CA GLU A 110 29.36 -16.22 1.76
C GLU A 110 29.35 -17.71 1.39
N ILE A 111 28.91 -18.59 2.28
CA ILE A 111 28.73 -20.02 1.98
C ILE A 111 27.64 -20.20 0.91
N VAL A 112 26.52 -19.46 0.98
CA VAL A 112 25.49 -19.52 -0.07
C VAL A 112 26.08 -19.14 -1.42
N LEU A 113 26.85 -18.05 -1.50
CA LEU A 113 27.52 -17.64 -2.74
C LEU A 113 28.57 -18.66 -3.22
N GLU A 114 29.35 -19.23 -2.31
CA GLU A 114 30.34 -20.26 -2.62
C GLU A 114 29.67 -21.49 -3.25
N GLU A 115 28.65 -22.04 -2.61
CA GLU A 115 27.97 -23.25 -3.09
C GLU A 115 27.18 -23.00 -4.38
N THR A 116 26.47 -21.87 -4.47
CA THR A 116 25.71 -21.52 -5.68
C THR A 116 26.59 -21.25 -6.90
N SER A 117 27.84 -20.79 -6.70
CA SER A 117 28.80 -20.59 -7.81
C SER A 117 29.17 -21.87 -8.56
N LYS A 118 28.88 -23.04 -7.97
CA LYS A 118 29.15 -24.36 -8.53
C LYS A 118 28.04 -24.83 -9.48
N PHE A 119 26.91 -24.12 -9.51
CA PHE A 119 25.76 -24.44 -10.37
C PHE A 119 25.80 -23.55 -11.63
N PRO A 120 26.16 -24.09 -12.81
CA PRO A 120 26.18 -23.31 -14.05
C PRO A 120 24.81 -22.78 -14.48
N GLU A 121 23.72 -23.38 -13.98
CA GLU A 121 22.33 -22.97 -14.25
C GLU A 121 21.92 -21.70 -13.49
N LEU A 122 22.71 -21.25 -12.51
CA LEU A 122 22.40 -20.08 -11.68
C LEU A 122 23.24 -18.86 -12.08
N THR A 123 22.56 -17.76 -12.38
CA THR A 123 23.21 -16.46 -12.65
C THR A 123 22.78 -15.46 -11.58
N LEU A 124 23.73 -14.77 -10.94
CA LEU A 124 23.39 -13.75 -9.94
C LEU A 124 22.52 -12.62 -10.54
N GLN A 125 21.48 -12.24 -9.81
CA GLN A 125 20.71 -11.03 -10.12
C GLN A 125 21.52 -9.77 -9.78
N PRO A 126 21.11 -8.58 -10.30
CA PRO A 126 21.80 -7.32 -10.04
C PRO A 126 22.04 -7.02 -8.56
N LYS A 127 23.05 -6.19 -8.27
CA LYS A 127 23.45 -5.82 -6.90
C LYS A 127 22.30 -5.24 -6.06
N THR A 128 21.31 -4.60 -6.69
CA THR A 128 20.11 -4.07 -6.02
C THR A 128 19.26 -5.16 -5.35
N GLU A 129 19.29 -6.38 -5.90
CA GLU A 129 18.54 -7.54 -5.41
C GLU A 129 19.35 -8.44 -4.47
N GLN A 130 20.62 -8.12 -4.24
CA GLN A 130 21.47 -8.80 -3.28
C GLN A 130 21.40 -8.08 -1.93
N ARG A 131 20.91 -8.77 -0.89
CA ARG A 131 20.74 -8.20 0.46
C ARG A 131 21.57 -8.96 1.48
N LEU A 132 21.54 -8.49 2.73
CA LEU A 132 22.27 -9.11 3.84
C LEU A 132 21.78 -10.54 4.14
N HIS A 133 20.46 -10.72 4.14
CA HIS A 133 19.78 -12.00 4.41
C HIS A 133 19.03 -12.53 3.18
N LYS A 134 19.47 -12.16 1.96
CA LYS A 134 18.88 -12.61 0.70
C LYS A 134 19.94 -12.67 -0.40
N VAL A 135 20.03 -13.81 -1.09
CA VAL A 135 20.84 -13.97 -2.31
C VAL A 135 19.92 -14.41 -3.45
N SER A 136 19.90 -13.63 -4.53
CA SER A 136 18.92 -13.77 -5.62
C SER A 136 19.60 -14.16 -6.93
N PHE A 137 19.01 -15.11 -7.67
CA PHE A 137 19.53 -15.66 -8.92
C PHE A 137 18.45 -15.70 -10.00
N TYR A 138 18.89 -15.63 -11.26
CA TYR A 138 18.16 -16.17 -12.40
C TYR A 138 18.52 -17.65 -12.55
N ILE A 139 17.56 -18.48 -12.94
CA ILE A 139 17.76 -19.91 -13.21
C ILE A 139 17.36 -20.26 -14.64
N ASP A 140 18.10 -21.18 -15.25
CA ASP A 140 17.77 -21.75 -16.55
C ASP A 140 16.37 -22.41 -16.57
N GLU A 141 15.63 -22.16 -17.63
CA GLU A 141 14.25 -22.63 -17.78
C GLU A 141 14.15 -24.17 -17.66
N GLY A 142 13.21 -24.63 -16.85
CA GLY A 142 12.98 -26.07 -16.61
C GLY A 142 14.02 -26.76 -15.70
N LYS A 143 15.02 -26.04 -15.17
CA LYS A 143 16.01 -26.59 -14.22
C LYS A 143 15.68 -26.32 -12.75
N GLY A 144 14.72 -25.42 -12.49
CA GLY A 144 14.28 -24.97 -11.16
C GLY A 144 14.21 -26.06 -10.09
N GLU A 145 13.34 -27.06 -10.30
CA GLU A 145 13.06 -28.09 -9.29
C GLU A 145 14.27 -28.96 -8.95
N ALA A 146 15.06 -29.36 -9.95
CA ALA A 146 16.23 -30.20 -9.74
C ALA A 146 17.34 -29.44 -8.99
N VAL A 147 17.67 -28.22 -9.45
CA VAL A 147 18.72 -27.38 -8.86
C VAL A 147 18.38 -26.97 -7.43
N THR A 148 17.15 -26.53 -7.19
CA THR A 148 16.73 -26.08 -5.84
C THR A 148 16.73 -27.22 -4.84
N LYS A 149 16.34 -28.43 -5.23
CA LYS A 149 16.40 -29.63 -4.39
C LYS A 149 17.83 -30.02 -4.04
N GLU A 150 18.74 -30.02 -5.01
CA GLU A 150 20.16 -30.33 -4.79
C GLU A 150 20.81 -29.26 -3.91
N LEU A 151 20.59 -27.98 -4.22
CA LEU A 151 21.13 -26.86 -3.47
C LEU A 151 20.65 -26.87 -2.01
N SER A 152 19.38 -27.20 -1.76
CA SER A 152 18.85 -27.32 -0.39
C SER A 152 19.63 -28.34 0.43
N GLN A 153 19.87 -29.53 -0.13
CA GLN A 153 20.61 -30.59 0.56
C GLN A 153 22.07 -30.24 0.79
N LEU A 154 22.68 -29.50 -0.15
CA LEU A 154 24.06 -29.06 -0.06
C LEU A 154 24.25 -28.00 1.03
N LEU A 155 23.38 -26.99 1.09
CA LEU A 155 23.42 -25.93 2.10
C LEU A 155 23.13 -26.50 3.50
N GLU A 156 22.21 -27.46 3.63
CA GLU A 156 21.95 -28.17 4.89
C GLU A 156 23.19 -28.94 5.37
N LYS A 157 23.90 -29.65 4.47
CA LYS A 157 25.17 -30.33 4.81
C LYS A 157 26.28 -29.37 5.24
N ARG A 158 26.22 -28.12 4.81
CA ARG A 158 27.13 -27.05 5.22
C ARG A 158 26.71 -26.39 6.54
N GLY A 159 25.65 -26.89 7.19
CA GLY A 159 25.14 -26.41 8.47
C GLY A 159 24.20 -25.21 8.37
N LEU A 160 23.75 -24.86 7.16
CA LEU A 160 22.84 -23.74 6.96
C LEU A 160 21.38 -24.18 7.04
N ASP A 161 20.54 -23.33 7.61
CA ASP A 161 19.09 -23.49 7.65
C ASP A 161 18.45 -22.39 6.82
N VAL A 162 18.16 -22.72 5.56
CA VAL A 162 17.71 -21.78 4.54
C VAL A 162 16.37 -22.18 3.97
N LYS A 163 15.62 -21.19 3.50
CA LYS A 163 14.47 -21.34 2.61
C LYS A 163 14.93 -20.97 1.19
N ILE A 164 14.66 -21.84 0.24
CA ILE A 164 14.91 -21.58 -1.20
C ILE A 164 13.56 -21.37 -1.85
N ILE A 165 13.38 -20.20 -2.44
CA ILE A 165 12.13 -19.77 -3.06
C ILE A 165 12.39 -19.74 -4.57
N HIS A 166 11.60 -20.50 -5.32
CA HIS A 166 11.65 -20.51 -6.78
C HIS A 166 10.36 -19.92 -7.32
N SER A 167 10.47 -18.78 -8.01
CA SER A 167 9.31 -18.03 -8.47
C SER A 167 9.38 -17.75 -9.97
N TRP A 168 8.19 -17.70 -10.60
CA TRP A 168 8.02 -17.39 -12.02
C TRP A 168 8.81 -18.28 -12.99
N GLY A 169 9.22 -19.47 -12.55
CA GLY A 169 10.02 -20.41 -13.34
C GLY A 169 11.44 -19.94 -13.70
N LYS A 170 11.87 -18.77 -13.19
CA LYS A 170 13.11 -18.11 -13.63
C LYS A 170 13.91 -17.44 -12.52
N ASN A 171 13.33 -17.26 -11.32
CA ASN A 171 13.99 -16.61 -10.20
C ASN A 171 14.19 -17.61 -9.07
N VAL A 172 15.36 -17.57 -8.43
CA VAL A 172 15.65 -18.33 -7.20
C VAL A 172 16.19 -17.39 -6.14
N ASP A 173 15.53 -17.35 -4.99
CA ASP A 173 15.97 -16.59 -3.83
C ASP A 173 16.36 -17.55 -2.70
N VAL A 174 17.53 -17.33 -2.11
CA VAL A 174 17.99 -18.06 -0.92
C VAL A 174 17.98 -17.10 0.26
N ILE A 175 17.21 -17.44 1.30
CA ILE A 175 17.02 -16.64 2.52
C ILE A 175 17.18 -17.53 3.77
N PRO A 176 17.44 -16.97 4.96
CA PRO A 176 17.36 -17.72 6.21
C PRO A 176 15.98 -18.37 6.37
N ARG A 177 15.92 -19.58 6.95
CA ARG A 177 14.64 -20.26 7.23
C ARG A 177 13.70 -19.45 8.11
N ALA A 178 14.26 -18.67 9.04
CA ALA A 178 13.51 -17.79 9.93
C ALA A 178 12.99 -16.51 9.26
N ALA A 179 13.29 -16.29 7.97
CA ALA A 179 12.78 -15.17 7.17
C ALA A 179 11.70 -15.65 6.19
N GLY A 180 10.93 -14.68 5.70
CA GLY A 180 9.79 -14.90 4.82
C GLY A 180 8.67 -13.91 5.14
N LYS A 181 7.69 -13.77 4.26
CA LYS A 181 6.58 -12.83 4.49
C LYS A 181 5.77 -13.25 5.72
N GLY A 182 5.55 -14.56 5.93
CA GLY A 182 4.86 -15.09 7.10
C GLY A 182 5.62 -14.83 8.39
N GLU A 183 6.91 -15.20 8.44
CA GLU A 183 7.74 -15.02 9.64
C GLU A 183 7.90 -13.54 10.01
N ALA A 184 8.05 -12.66 9.02
CA ALA A 184 8.09 -11.22 9.24
C ALA A 184 6.79 -10.67 9.84
N LEU A 185 5.63 -11.16 9.38
CA LEU A 185 4.33 -10.78 9.94
C LEU A 185 4.15 -11.34 11.36
N GLU A 186 4.53 -12.59 11.62
CA GLU A 186 4.49 -13.14 12.98
C GLU A 186 5.39 -12.35 13.95
N TYR A 187 6.60 -12.01 13.52
CA TYR A 187 7.50 -11.15 14.30
C TYR A 187 6.85 -9.81 14.60
N LEU A 188 6.23 -9.19 13.59
CA LEU A 188 5.56 -7.90 13.76
C LEU A 188 4.38 -7.99 14.74
N LEU A 189 3.53 -9.01 14.62
CA LEU A 189 2.42 -9.24 15.55
C LEU A 189 2.89 -9.44 16.99
N LYS A 190 3.95 -10.25 17.19
CA LYS A 190 4.59 -10.43 18.52
C LYS A 190 5.12 -9.10 19.06
N LYS A 191 5.74 -8.28 18.20
CA LYS A 191 6.27 -6.97 18.58
C LYS A 191 5.19 -5.97 18.96
N LEU A 192 4.10 -5.91 18.19
CA LEU A 192 2.94 -5.05 18.49
C LEU A 192 2.24 -5.49 19.78
N ASN A 193 2.13 -6.80 20.02
CA ASN A 193 1.61 -7.34 21.27
C ASN A 193 2.45 -6.92 22.48
N ALA A 194 3.78 -7.05 22.38
CA ALA A 194 4.71 -6.64 23.44
C ALA A 194 4.64 -5.13 23.77
N GLN A 195 4.12 -4.33 22.83
CA GLN A 195 3.90 -2.89 23.02
C GLN A 195 2.47 -2.52 23.43
N GLY A 196 1.59 -3.51 23.65
CA GLY A 196 0.21 -3.28 24.07
C GLY A 196 -0.72 -2.76 22.97
N ILE A 197 -0.31 -2.89 21.70
CA ILE A 197 -1.07 -2.40 20.53
C ILE A 197 -1.35 -3.52 19.52
N PHE A 198 -1.66 -4.73 20.01
CA PHE A 198 -2.04 -5.84 19.15
C PHE A 198 -3.30 -5.50 18.34
N PRO A 199 -3.31 -5.70 17.01
CA PRO A 199 -4.47 -5.39 16.17
C PRO A 199 -5.67 -6.26 16.51
N VAL A 200 -6.87 -5.68 16.52
CA VAL A 200 -8.12 -6.42 16.73
C VAL A 200 -8.40 -7.37 15.57
N ASN A 201 -8.18 -6.88 14.35
CA ASN A 201 -8.28 -7.68 13.13
C ASN A 201 -7.04 -7.46 12.26
N THR A 202 -6.58 -8.53 11.61
CA THR A 202 -5.53 -8.45 10.60
C THR A 202 -6.07 -9.02 9.28
N LEU A 203 -5.89 -8.27 8.19
CA LEU A 203 -6.22 -8.70 6.83
C LEU A 203 -4.93 -8.79 6.01
N ALA A 204 -4.53 -10.01 5.65
CA ALA A 204 -3.45 -10.28 4.71
C ALA A 204 -3.99 -10.33 3.27
N CYS A 205 -3.31 -9.67 2.35
CA CYS A 205 -3.66 -9.60 0.94
C CYS A 205 -2.47 -10.05 0.09
N GLY A 206 -2.70 -10.95 -0.87
CA GLY A 206 -1.67 -11.46 -1.76
C GLY A 206 -2.23 -12.12 -3.01
N ASP A 207 -1.36 -12.37 -3.99
CA ASP A 207 -1.71 -12.95 -5.28
C ASP A 207 -0.79 -14.11 -5.71
N SER A 208 0.28 -14.37 -4.95
CA SER A 208 1.35 -15.31 -5.33
C SER A 208 1.72 -16.31 -4.24
N GLU A 209 2.53 -17.33 -4.56
CA GLU A 209 3.00 -18.30 -3.55
C GLU A 209 3.80 -17.67 -2.41
N HIS A 210 4.43 -16.50 -2.61
CA HIS A 210 5.14 -15.79 -1.54
C HIS A 210 4.20 -15.33 -0.40
N ASP A 211 2.90 -15.25 -0.69
CA ASP A 211 1.87 -14.77 0.24
C ASP A 211 1.17 -15.91 0.98
N ALA A 212 1.37 -17.17 0.55
CA ALA A 212 0.75 -18.34 1.16
C ALA A 212 1.00 -18.42 2.68
N GLU A 213 2.22 -18.09 3.10
CA GLU A 213 2.61 -18.08 4.52
C GLU A 213 1.84 -17.01 5.32
N LEU A 214 1.44 -15.89 4.70
CA LEU A 214 0.62 -14.86 5.37
C LEU A 214 -0.76 -15.41 5.75
N PHE A 215 -1.34 -16.26 4.90
CA PHE A 215 -2.66 -16.86 5.12
C PHE A 215 -2.65 -18.02 6.13
N SER A 216 -1.46 -18.51 6.49
CA SER A 216 -1.27 -19.60 7.46
C SER A 216 -1.22 -19.10 8.91
N ILE A 217 -1.09 -17.78 9.12
CA ILE A 217 -0.95 -17.21 10.46
C ILE A 217 -2.31 -17.30 11.19
N PRO A 218 -2.34 -17.83 12.42
CA PRO A 218 -3.55 -17.89 13.21
C PRO A 218 -4.21 -16.52 13.38
N ASP A 219 -5.55 -16.51 13.30
CA ASP A 219 -6.37 -15.31 13.49
C ASP A 219 -6.18 -14.16 12.50
N VAL A 220 -5.48 -14.42 11.40
CA VAL A 220 -5.41 -13.50 10.25
C VAL A 220 -6.51 -13.84 9.25
N HIS A 221 -7.24 -12.81 8.80
CA HIS A 221 -8.10 -12.90 7.62
C HIS A 221 -7.24 -12.82 6.36
N GLY A 222 -7.53 -13.62 5.34
CA GLY A 222 -6.80 -13.66 4.08
C GLY A 222 -7.69 -13.30 2.91
N VAL A 223 -7.14 -12.56 1.96
CA VAL A 223 -7.71 -12.41 0.62
C VAL A 223 -6.67 -12.74 -0.45
N MET A 224 -7.02 -13.72 -1.28
CA MET A 224 -6.32 -14.02 -2.52
C MET A 224 -6.89 -13.12 -3.63
N VAL A 225 -6.09 -12.20 -4.13
CA VAL A 225 -6.50 -11.21 -5.13
C VAL A 225 -6.29 -11.74 -6.54
N ILE A 226 -7.25 -11.48 -7.45
CA ILE A 226 -7.20 -11.98 -8.82
C ILE A 226 -6.28 -11.12 -9.72
N MET A 227 -5.38 -11.79 -10.45
CA MET A 227 -4.67 -11.22 -11.59
C MET A 227 -5.37 -11.52 -12.93
N LEU A 228 -5.18 -10.68 -13.95
CA LEU A 228 -5.87 -10.78 -15.25
C LEU A 228 -5.44 -11.96 -16.15
N THR A 229 -4.48 -12.79 -15.72
CA THR A 229 -4.05 -13.94 -16.52
C THR A 229 -5.10 -15.07 -16.45
N HIS A 230 -6.01 -15.07 -17.44
CA HIS A 230 -6.99 -16.11 -17.77
C HIS A 230 -8.35 -16.08 -17.05
N HIS A 231 -9.00 -14.92 -17.06
CA HIS A 231 -10.37 -14.68 -16.58
C HIS A 231 -11.46 -15.64 -17.14
N ASN A 232 -11.22 -16.37 -18.23
CA ASN A 232 -12.23 -17.27 -18.84
C ASN A 232 -12.08 -18.77 -18.53
N LEU A 233 -10.94 -19.24 -18.02
CA LEU A 233 -10.74 -20.69 -17.78
C LEU A 233 -10.83 -21.07 -16.30
N LEU A 234 -10.26 -20.29 -15.39
CA LEU A 234 -10.24 -20.60 -13.95
C LEU A 234 -11.65 -20.58 -13.30
N LEU A 235 -12.49 -19.61 -13.67
CA LEU A 235 -13.89 -19.55 -13.19
C LEU A 235 -14.76 -20.71 -13.74
N HIS A 236 -14.44 -21.22 -14.94
CA HIS A 236 -15.16 -22.36 -15.51
C HIS A 236 -14.84 -23.66 -14.76
N PHE A 237 -13.58 -23.84 -14.35
CA PHE A 237 -13.15 -24.96 -13.50
C PHE A 237 -13.82 -24.93 -12.12
N TYR A 238 -13.90 -23.76 -11.48
CA TYR A 238 -14.47 -23.64 -10.14
C TYR A 238 -15.99 -23.91 -10.10
N ARG A 239 -16.70 -23.59 -11.19
CA ARG A 239 -18.15 -23.82 -11.29
C ARG A 239 -18.54 -25.26 -11.70
N ASN A 240 -17.60 -26.10 -12.15
CA ASN A 240 -17.91 -27.46 -12.64
C ASN A 240 -16.84 -28.49 -12.24
N PRO A 241 -17.01 -29.21 -11.11
CA PRO A 241 -16.14 -30.33 -10.75
C PRO A 241 -16.53 -31.59 -11.53
N LYS A 242 -15.86 -31.87 -12.65
CA LYS A 242 -15.92 -33.17 -13.35
C LYS A 242 -14.50 -33.68 -13.66
N PRO A 243 -14.29 -35.02 -13.72
CA PRO A 243 -12.98 -35.61 -13.51
C PRO A 243 -12.00 -35.33 -14.65
N LEU A 244 -10.76 -35.07 -14.25
CA LEU A 244 -9.57 -34.87 -15.08
C LEU A 244 -9.45 -35.96 -16.17
N LEU A 245 -9.61 -35.62 -17.45
CA LEU A 245 -9.09 -36.48 -18.52
C LEU A 245 -8.90 -35.81 -19.89
N VAL A 246 -9.15 -34.50 -20.05
CA VAL A 246 -8.98 -33.84 -21.36
C VAL A 246 -8.30 -32.47 -21.19
N LEU A 247 -7.01 -32.44 -20.81
CA LEU A 247 -6.24 -31.17 -20.84
C LEU A 247 -4.72 -31.36 -20.96
N SER A 248 -4.28 -32.45 -21.60
CA SER A 248 -2.84 -32.75 -21.73
C SER A 248 -2.15 -32.16 -22.97
N MET A 249 -2.79 -31.31 -23.81
CA MET A 249 -2.24 -31.08 -25.17
C MET A 249 -2.00 -29.65 -25.67
N CYS A 250 -2.20 -28.57 -24.91
CA CYS A 250 -1.85 -27.20 -25.41
C CYS A 250 -1.26 -26.19 -24.41
N PHE A 251 -0.92 -26.57 -23.17
CA PHE A 251 -0.20 -25.66 -22.25
C PHE A 251 1.27 -26.06 -22.18
N VAL A 252 2.13 -25.34 -22.91
CA VAL A 252 3.57 -25.39 -22.65
C VAL A 252 3.79 -24.79 -21.26
N LYS A 253 4.27 -25.64 -20.35
CA LYS A 253 4.62 -25.41 -18.94
C LYS A 253 5.31 -24.06 -18.69
N VAL A 254 4.54 -23.06 -18.30
CA VAL A 254 4.99 -22.01 -17.37
C VAL A 254 3.86 -21.93 -16.35
N SER A 255 4.04 -22.49 -15.14
CA SER A 255 3.09 -22.24 -14.06
C SER A 255 3.15 -20.74 -13.74
N ASN A 256 1.99 -20.09 -13.67
CA ASN A 256 1.92 -18.75 -13.11
C ASN A 256 1.81 -18.88 -11.57
N SER A 257 2.30 -17.87 -10.86
CA SER A 257 2.30 -17.84 -9.38
C SER A 257 0.91 -17.95 -8.75
N GLN A 258 -0.13 -17.55 -9.49
CA GLN A 258 -1.52 -17.64 -9.04
C GLN A 258 -2.04 -19.09 -9.05
N GLU A 259 -1.69 -19.90 -10.05
CA GLU A 259 -2.04 -21.33 -10.09
C GLU A 259 -1.42 -22.10 -8.92
N GLU A 260 -0.19 -21.74 -8.55
CA GLU A 260 0.50 -22.34 -7.40
C GLU A 260 -0.16 -21.94 -6.08
N LEU A 261 -0.53 -20.67 -5.91
CA LEU A 261 -1.27 -20.22 -4.73
C LEU A 261 -2.67 -20.85 -4.63
N LEU A 262 -3.37 -21.01 -5.76
CA LEU A 262 -4.67 -21.71 -5.80
C LEU A 262 -4.53 -23.18 -5.41
N LYS A 263 -3.48 -23.84 -5.89
CA LYS A 263 -3.16 -25.22 -5.48
C LYS A 263 -2.88 -25.28 -3.98
N TRP A 264 -2.03 -24.38 -3.46
CA TRP A 264 -1.76 -24.28 -2.04
C TRP A 264 -3.05 -24.11 -1.22
N HIS A 265 -3.94 -23.21 -1.64
CA HIS A 265 -5.23 -23.00 -0.98
C HIS A 265 -6.08 -24.28 -0.97
N SER A 266 -6.15 -25.00 -2.09
CA SER A 266 -6.91 -26.25 -2.18
C SER A 266 -6.38 -27.35 -1.25
N GLU A 267 -5.07 -27.34 -0.98
CA GLU A 267 -4.40 -28.34 -0.15
C GLU A 267 -4.36 -27.95 1.34
N ASN A 268 -4.32 -26.66 1.66
CA ASN A 268 -4.02 -26.16 3.01
C ASN A 268 -5.11 -25.29 3.65
N ALA A 269 -5.99 -24.67 2.83
CA ALA A 269 -6.93 -23.65 3.30
C ALA A 269 -8.35 -23.79 2.71
N PHE A 270 -8.68 -24.91 2.06
CA PHE A 270 -9.96 -25.09 1.36
C PHE A 270 -11.19 -24.87 2.27
N ASP A 271 -11.11 -25.33 3.52
CA ASP A 271 -12.16 -25.15 4.53
C ASP A 271 -11.90 -23.98 5.49
N ASN A 272 -10.88 -23.16 5.23
CA ASN A 272 -10.55 -22.01 6.07
C ASN A 272 -11.48 -20.82 5.75
N SER A 273 -12.55 -20.67 6.53
CA SER A 273 -13.49 -19.55 6.37
C SER A 273 -12.88 -18.17 6.60
N LYS A 274 -11.63 -18.07 7.06
CA LYS A 274 -10.90 -16.80 7.20
C LYS A 274 -10.14 -16.41 5.94
N VAL A 275 -10.07 -17.26 4.91
CA VAL A 275 -9.42 -16.95 3.64
C VAL A 275 -10.46 -16.96 2.51
N ILE A 276 -10.48 -15.90 1.70
CA ILE A 276 -11.37 -15.81 0.54
C ILE A 276 -10.59 -15.57 -0.74
N HIS A 277 -11.21 -15.94 -1.86
CA HIS A 277 -10.79 -15.53 -3.18
C HIS A 277 -11.64 -14.36 -3.64
N SER A 278 -10.98 -13.22 -3.89
CA SER A 278 -11.63 -12.01 -4.41
C SER A 278 -12.24 -12.28 -5.78
N SER A 279 -13.34 -11.62 -6.14
CA SER A 279 -13.78 -11.50 -7.54
C SER A 279 -13.27 -10.22 -8.20
N GLU A 280 -12.91 -9.23 -7.39
CA GLU A 280 -12.34 -7.96 -7.81
C GLU A 280 -10.81 -8.05 -7.93
N ARG A 281 -10.25 -7.10 -8.67
CA ARG A 281 -8.81 -7.04 -8.96
C ARG A 281 -8.10 -6.07 -8.04
N CYS A 282 -6.85 -6.38 -7.76
CA CYS A 282 -5.91 -5.53 -7.04
C CYS A 282 -6.55 -4.87 -5.79
N ALA A 283 -6.39 -3.56 -5.61
CA ALA A 283 -6.90 -2.83 -4.45
C ALA A 283 -8.43 -2.93 -4.26
N ASP A 284 -9.22 -3.09 -5.33
CA ASP A 284 -10.67 -3.30 -5.20
C ASP A 284 -10.99 -4.68 -4.57
N GLY A 285 -10.12 -5.68 -4.77
CA GLY A 285 -10.19 -6.97 -4.08
C GLY A 285 -9.96 -6.89 -2.58
N ILE A 286 -9.08 -5.97 -2.16
CA ILE A 286 -8.86 -5.66 -0.73
C ILE A 286 -10.12 -5.02 -0.14
N ILE A 287 -10.72 -4.05 -0.85
CA ILE A 287 -11.98 -3.42 -0.42
C ILE A 287 -13.12 -4.45 -0.34
N GLN A 288 -13.20 -5.37 -1.29
CA GLN A 288 -14.16 -6.48 -1.25
C GLN A 288 -13.98 -7.35 0.00
N ALA A 289 -12.74 -7.66 0.37
CA ALA A 289 -12.46 -8.45 1.57
C ALA A 289 -12.84 -7.73 2.86
N ILE A 290 -12.62 -6.41 2.94
CA ILE A 290 -13.08 -5.59 4.06
C ILE A 290 -14.60 -5.71 4.21
N ASP A 291 -15.37 -5.68 3.12
CA ASP A 291 -16.83 -5.86 3.19
C ASP A 291 -17.19 -7.29 3.60
N HIS A 292 -16.53 -8.29 3.00
CA HIS A 292 -16.83 -9.70 3.26
C HIS A 292 -16.67 -10.04 4.75
N PHE A 293 -15.52 -9.67 5.33
CA PHE A 293 -15.21 -9.94 6.74
C PHE A 293 -15.78 -8.90 7.71
N LYS A 294 -16.51 -7.88 7.20
CA LYS A 294 -17.13 -6.81 8.00
C LYS A 294 -16.12 -6.05 8.85
N LEU A 295 -14.96 -5.73 8.25
CA LEU A 295 -13.82 -5.08 8.93
C LEU A 295 -13.91 -3.55 8.97
N GLY A 296 -14.94 -2.97 8.36
CA GLY A 296 -15.20 -1.53 8.41
C GLY A 296 -15.94 -1.01 7.17
N PRO A 297 -15.99 0.32 6.97
CA PRO A 297 -16.60 0.93 5.79
C PRO A 297 -15.84 0.62 4.50
N THR A 298 -16.59 0.41 3.41
CA THR A 298 -16.02 0.04 2.10
C THR A 298 -16.30 1.04 1.00
N LEU A 299 -17.22 1.99 1.23
CA LEU A 299 -17.53 3.04 0.26
C LEU A 299 -16.42 4.09 0.27
N SER A 300 -15.59 4.09 -0.78
CA SER A 300 -14.61 5.15 -0.99
C SER A 300 -15.31 6.50 -1.20
N PRO A 301 -14.83 7.59 -0.56
CA PRO A 301 -15.38 8.92 -0.79
C PRO A 301 -15.21 9.39 -2.25
N ARG A 302 -14.31 8.76 -3.01
CA ARG A 302 -14.12 9.01 -4.45
C ARG A 302 -15.33 8.56 -5.28
N ASP A 303 -16.05 7.53 -4.84
CA ASP A 303 -17.22 6.96 -5.54
C ASP A 303 -18.54 7.55 -5.08
N ALA A 304 -18.55 8.27 -3.95
CA ALA A 304 -19.75 8.88 -3.44
C ALA A 304 -20.21 10.05 -4.34
N SER A 305 -21.40 9.91 -4.93
CA SER A 305 -22.08 10.95 -5.72
C SER A 305 -22.43 12.19 -4.89
N GLU A 306 -22.61 11.99 -3.58
CA GLU A 306 -23.07 12.96 -2.58
C GLU A 306 -22.02 13.22 -1.48
N PHE A 307 -20.72 13.01 -1.77
CA PHE A 307 -19.66 13.10 -0.76
C PHE A 307 -19.54 14.46 -0.04
N LEU A 308 -20.17 15.51 -0.61
CA LEU A 308 -20.19 16.87 -0.08
C LEU A 308 -21.50 17.24 0.65
N SER A 309 -22.54 16.41 0.61
CA SER A 309 -23.85 16.71 1.22
C SER A 309 -24.03 16.14 2.63
N ARG A 310 -23.11 15.29 3.12
CA ARG A 310 -23.22 14.70 4.46
C ARG A 310 -22.57 15.56 5.53
N LYS A 311 -23.42 16.30 6.27
CA LYS A 311 -23.17 16.61 7.68
C LYS A 311 -23.12 15.27 8.43
N THR A 312 -21.92 14.79 8.74
CA THR A 312 -21.77 13.72 9.73
C THR A 312 -22.10 14.29 11.10
N ASP A 313 -22.74 13.52 11.97
CA ASP A 313 -23.12 13.95 13.34
C ASP A 313 -21.92 14.37 14.21
N VAL A 314 -20.70 14.08 13.76
CA VAL A 314 -19.44 14.52 14.37
C VAL A 314 -18.52 15.09 13.29
N ALA A 315 -18.05 16.32 13.51
CA ALA A 315 -16.99 16.96 12.75
C ALA A 315 -15.67 16.18 12.89
N ASN A 316 -15.14 15.66 11.78
CA ASN A 316 -13.82 15.02 11.73
C ASN A 316 -12.89 15.84 10.81
N PRO A 317 -11.92 16.60 11.38
CA PRO A 317 -11.00 17.42 10.61
C PRO A 317 -10.20 16.68 9.55
N GLY A 318 -9.83 15.41 9.80
CA GLY A 318 -9.10 14.59 8.83
C GLY A 318 -9.97 14.21 7.63
N GLN A 319 -11.23 13.85 7.88
CA GLN A 319 -12.20 13.57 6.81
C GLN A 319 -12.49 14.81 5.97
N GLU A 320 -12.56 15.98 6.60
CA GLU A 320 -12.75 17.26 5.93
C GLU A 320 -11.59 17.58 4.97
N ALA A 321 -10.34 17.33 5.39
CA ALA A 321 -9.16 17.47 4.54
C ALA A 321 -9.23 16.56 3.30
N VAL A 322 -9.54 15.27 3.49
CA VAL A 322 -9.68 14.30 2.39
C VAL A 322 -10.78 14.74 1.42
N ARG A 323 -11.95 15.16 1.93
CA ARG A 323 -13.08 15.63 1.13
C ARG A 323 -12.71 16.87 0.31
N PHE A 324 -12.03 17.85 0.91
CA PHE A 324 -11.63 19.07 0.22
C PHE A 324 -10.72 18.78 -0.98
N TYR A 325 -9.71 17.93 -0.83
CA TYR A 325 -8.79 17.64 -1.93
C TYR A 325 -9.38 16.71 -3.01
N LEU A 326 -10.32 15.83 -2.66
CA LEU A 326 -11.13 15.11 -3.65
C LEU A 326 -12.05 16.05 -4.43
N PHE A 327 -12.66 17.03 -3.77
CA PHE A 327 -13.42 18.08 -4.44
C PHE A 327 -12.54 18.87 -5.41
N TYR A 328 -11.36 19.30 -4.95
CA TYR A 328 -10.40 20.03 -5.77
C TYR A 328 -9.99 19.26 -7.02
N GLU A 329 -9.70 17.95 -6.90
CA GLU A 329 -9.40 17.12 -8.06
C GLU A 329 -10.55 17.13 -9.08
N ARG A 330 -11.77 16.81 -8.62
CA ARG A 330 -12.96 16.68 -9.46
C ARG A 330 -13.38 18.02 -10.06
N LEU A 331 -13.17 19.13 -9.36
CA LEU A 331 -13.36 20.49 -9.86
C LEU A 331 -12.47 20.74 -11.06
N ARG A 332 -11.17 20.50 -10.93
CA ARG A 332 -10.19 20.71 -12.02
C ARG A 332 -10.39 19.77 -13.20
N ARG A 333 -10.89 18.56 -12.96
CA ARG A 333 -11.30 17.62 -14.02
C ARG A 333 -12.62 18.00 -14.69
N GLY A 334 -13.37 18.95 -14.13
CA GLY A 334 -14.66 19.41 -14.65
C GLY A 334 -15.81 18.41 -14.42
N GLU A 335 -15.71 17.56 -13.41
CA GLU A 335 -16.64 16.47 -13.12
C GLU A 335 -17.81 16.89 -12.23
N ILE A 336 -17.76 18.09 -11.66
CA ILE A 336 -18.78 18.61 -10.75
C ILE A 336 -19.62 19.66 -11.48
N LYS A 337 -20.94 19.44 -11.53
CA LYS A 337 -21.90 20.35 -12.20
C LYS A 337 -22.29 21.57 -11.38
N LYS A 338 -22.47 21.43 -10.05
CA LYS A 338 -22.87 22.51 -9.13
C LYS A 338 -21.71 22.96 -8.24
N TYR A 339 -20.52 23.09 -8.82
CA TYR A 339 -19.30 23.30 -8.05
C TYR A 339 -19.29 24.65 -7.33
N GLU A 340 -20.02 25.64 -7.84
CA GLU A 340 -20.14 26.96 -7.25
C GLU A 340 -20.69 26.91 -5.83
N SER A 341 -21.74 26.12 -5.62
CA SER A 341 -22.35 25.95 -4.29
C SER A 341 -21.41 25.32 -3.26
N TYR A 342 -20.51 24.45 -3.70
CA TYR A 342 -19.50 23.85 -2.84
C TYR A 342 -18.37 24.84 -2.52
N ILE A 343 -17.94 25.63 -3.50
CA ILE A 343 -16.97 26.71 -3.27
C ILE A 343 -17.53 27.70 -2.25
N ASP A 344 -18.78 28.13 -2.40
CA ASP A 344 -19.43 29.04 -1.45
C ASP A 344 -19.51 28.42 -0.05
N SER A 345 -19.90 27.14 0.05
CA SER A 345 -19.91 26.41 1.33
C SER A 345 -18.53 26.34 1.99
N PHE A 346 -17.46 26.01 1.24
CA PHE A 346 -16.10 25.99 1.79
C PHE A 346 -15.67 27.39 2.23
N LYS A 347 -15.97 28.43 1.45
CA LYS A 347 -15.67 29.83 1.82
C LYS A 347 -16.42 30.29 3.07
N GLU A 348 -17.65 29.84 3.26
CA GLU A 348 -18.45 30.12 4.46
C GLU A 348 -17.92 29.38 5.69
N SER A 349 -17.33 28.19 5.50
CA SER A 349 -16.65 27.43 6.56
C SER A 349 -15.29 28.01 6.96
N CYS A 350 -14.77 29.02 6.28
CA CYS A 350 -13.52 29.67 6.66
C CYS A 350 -13.76 30.87 7.59
N HIS A 351 -12.89 31.05 8.58
CA HIS A 351 -12.86 32.27 9.38
C HIS A 351 -12.59 33.50 8.48
N GLN A 352 -13.13 34.67 8.83
CA GLN A 352 -13.01 35.88 8.01
C GLN A 352 -11.56 36.32 7.79
N ALA A 353 -10.69 36.06 8.79
CA ALA A 353 -9.27 36.33 8.76
C ALA A 353 -8.43 35.06 8.46
N ALA A 354 -9.04 34.03 7.88
CA ALA A 354 -8.33 32.78 7.59
C ALA A 354 -7.24 32.99 6.54
N VAL A 355 -6.06 32.42 6.80
CA VAL A 355 -4.85 32.66 6.00
C VAL A 355 -4.39 31.38 5.30
N PHE A 356 -3.96 31.53 4.05
CA PHE A 356 -3.21 30.52 3.32
C PHE A 356 -1.74 30.95 3.17
N LEU A 357 -0.83 30.19 3.76
CA LEU A 357 0.61 30.30 3.52
C LEU A 357 1.00 29.37 2.38
N HIS A 358 1.17 29.97 1.19
CA HIS A 358 1.54 29.28 -0.04
C HIS A 358 3.00 28.78 0.04
N PRO A 359 3.37 27.64 -0.58
CA PRO A 359 4.72 27.10 -0.51
C PRO A 359 5.80 28.01 -1.13
N SER A 360 5.41 29.02 -1.93
CA SER A 360 6.33 30.08 -2.40
C SER A 360 6.68 31.12 -1.33
N GLY A 361 6.15 31.01 -0.11
CA GLY A 361 6.29 31.99 0.97
C GLY A 361 5.27 33.14 0.95
N ALA A 362 4.36 33.17 -0.04
CA ALA A 362 3.31 34.18 -0.11
C ALA A 362 2.18 33.92 0.90
N GLU A 363 1.76 34.96 1.61
CA GLU A 363 0.59 34.92 2.48
C GLU A 363 -0.64 35.45 1.72
N LYS A 364 -1.72 34.66 1.68
CA LYS A 364 -2.96 34.97 0.95
C LYS A 364 -4.17 34.79 1.87
N SER A 365 -5.27 35.47 1.53
CA SER A 365 -6.59 35.17 2.10
C SER A 365 -7.03 33.77 1.68
N LEU A 366 -7.35 32.91 2.64
CA LEU A 366 -7.83 31.55 2.34
C LEU A 366 -9.17 31.59 1.59
N ARG A 367 -10.05 32.51 1.97
CA ARG A 367 -11.37 32.68 1.35
C ARG A 367 -11.27 33.11 -0.11
N ASP A 368 -10.35 34.03 -0.41
CA ASP A 368 -10.11 34.48 -1.77
C ASP A 368 -9.45 33.36 -2.58
N THR A 369 -8.49 32.63 -1.99
CA THR A 369 -7.86 31.47 -2.64
C THR A 369 -8.89 30.40 -3.03
N ILE A 370 -9.84 30.09 -2.14
CA ILE A 370 -10.93 29.14 -2.43
C ILE A 370 -11.86 29.68 -3.52
N ASP A 371 -12.15 30.99 -3.53
CA ASP A 371 -12.96 31.61 -4.59
C ASP A 371 -12.27 31.55 -5.95
N GLU A 372 -10.95 31.75 -5.99
CA GLU A 372 -10.15 31.69 -7.22
C GLU A 372 -10.18 30.32 -7.88
N MET A 373 -10.43 29.24 -7.12
CA MET A 373 -10.59 27.88 -7.66
C MET A 373 -11.66 27.81 -8.77
N ARG A 374 -12.65 28.72 -8.78
CA ARG A 374 -13.67 28.84 -9.85
C ARG A 374 -13.04 28.97 -11.25
N LYS A 375 -11.92 29.68 -11.35
CA LYS A 375 -11.21 29.93 -12.61
C LYS A 375 -10.60 28.66 -13.22
N TYR A 376 -10.42 27.62 -12.40
CA TYR A 376 -9.74 26.38 -12.78
C TYR A 376 -10.70 25.21 -13.00
N HIS A 377 -12.02 25.43 -13.00
CA HIS A 377 -12.97 24.37 -13.32
C HIS A 377 -12.70 23.80 -14.72
N GLY A 378 -12.46 22.49 -14.80
CA GLY A 378 -12.22 21.79 -16.06
C GLY A 378 -10.85 22.06 -16.72
N ASP A 379 -9.92 22.78 -16.09
CA ASP A 379 -8.58 23.08 -16.66
C ASP A 379 -7.72 21.82 -16.91
N LYS A 380 -8.04 20.72 -16.21
CA LYS A 380 -7.44 19.39 -16.34
C LYS A 380 -8.36 18.37 -17.00
N LYS A 381 -9.47 18.78 -17.59
CA LYS A 381 -10.39 17.86 -18.28
C LYS A 381 -9.66 17.08 -19.39
N GLY A 382 -9.79 15.75 -19.36
CA GLY A 382 -9.16 14.84 -20.34
C GLY A 382 -7.64 14.65 -20.15
N LYS A 383 -7.04 15.23 -19.11
CA LYS A 383 -5.64 14.98 -18.73
C LYS A 383 -5.60 13.91 -17.66
N LYS A 384 -4.50 13.15 -17.61
CA LYS A 384 -4.17 12.25 -16.50
C LYS A 384 -3.81 13.08 -15.27
N PHE A 385 -4.83 13.56 -14.57
CA PHE A 385 -4.71 14.42 -13.40
C PHE A 385 -5.34 13.74 -12.18
N CYS A 386 -4.56 13.56 -11.13
CA CYS A 386 -5.04 13.05 -9.85
C CYS A 386 -4.44 13.84 -8.69
N VAL A 387 -5.21 13.88 -7.60
CA VAL A 387 -4.80 14.46 -6.32
C VAL A 387 -5.10 13.42 -5.25
N TRP A 388 -4.18 13.25 -4.32
CA TRP A 388 -4.42 12.45 -3.13
C TRP A 388 -3.73 13.07 -1.93
N VAL A 389 -4.25 12.73 -0.76
CA VAL A 389 -3.61 13.02 0.52
C VAL A 389 -2.97 11.74 1.04
N ASP A 390 -1.89 11.87 1.80
CA ASP A 390 -1.16 10.77 2.41
C ASP A 390 -0.76 11.17 3.84
N GLN A 391 -0.75 10.19 4.75
CA GLN A 391 -0.35 10.39 6.15
C GLN A 391 -1.21 11.38 6.93
N VAL A 392 -2.55 11.37 6.76
CA VAL A 392 -3.45 12.23 7.54
C VAL A 392 -3.28 11.95 9.03
N LEU A 393 -2.85 12.98 9.76
CA LEU A 393 -2.64 13.00 11.19
C LEU A 393 -3.41 14.16 11.83
N VAL A 394 -4.40 13.84 12.65
CA VAL A 394 -5.20 14.82 13.41
C VAL A 394 -4.63 14.94 14.82
N ILE A 395 -4.32 16.16 15.23
CA ILE A 395 -3.76 16.50 16.55
C ILE A 395 -4.74 17.43 17.26
N ASP A 396 -5.26 16.97 18.40
CA ASP A 396 -6.05 17.80 19.33
C ASP A 396 -5.09 18.71 20.11
N THR A 397 -5.22 20.03 19.96
CA THR A 397 -4.32 20.98 20.66
C THR A 397 -4.94 21.46 21.98
N ILE A 398 -6.14 22.02 21.88
CA ILE A 398 -7.01 22.43 22.99
C ILE A 398 -8.45 22.08 22.60
N PRO A 399 -9.39 22.00 23.56
CA PRO A 399 -10.78 21.71 23.24
C PRO A 399 -11.32 22.63 22.14
N GLY A 400 -11.81 22.03 21.05
CA GLY A 400 -12.35 22.77 19.90
C GLY A 400 -11.29 23.35 18.95
N LYS A 401 -10.02 22.96 19.04
CA LYS A 401 -8.99 23.33 18.06
C LYS A 401 -8.14 22.13 17.64
N TRP A 402 -8.05 21.94 16.33
CA TRP A 402 -7.32 20.83 15.71
C TRP A 402 -6.25 21.31 14.75
N ILE A 403 -5.16 20.57 14.70
CA ILE A 403 -4.17 20.65 13.63
C ILE A 403 -4.26 19.34 12.82
N VAL A 404 -4.34 19.44 11.51
CA VAL A 404 -4.29 18.28 10.61
C VAL A 404 -3.06 18.39 9.73
N ASN A 405 -2.17 17.42 9.81
CA ASN A 405 -0.98 17.32 8.96
C ASN A 405 -1.14 16.17 7.96
N PHE A 406 -0.72 16.36 6.72
CA PHE A 406 -0.66 15.35 5.67
C PHE A 406 0.23 15.83 4.54
N ASP A 407 0.66 14.90 3.70
CA ASP A 407 1.27 15.22 2.41
C ASP A 407 0.19 15.26 1.35
N LYS A 408 0.15 16.37 0.61
CA LYS A 408 -0.76 16.57 -0.51
C LYS A 408 0.01 16.40 -1.81
N TRP A 409 -0.40 15.43 -2.59
CA TRP A 409 0.19 15.10 -3.88
C TRP A 409 -0.69 15.56 -5.03
N GLU A 410 -0.07 16.14 -6.06
CA GLU A 410 -0.68 16.34 -7.38
C GLU A 410 0.16 15.64 -8.43
N GLN A 411 -0.50 14.90 -9.33
CA GLN A 411 0.14 14.36 -10.52
C GLN A 411 -0.62 14.81 -11.77
N CYS A 412 0.10 15.28 -12.78
CA CYS A 412 -0.42 15.67 -14.08
C CYS A 412 0.47 15.10 -15.18
N GLY A 413 0.03 14.01 -15.83
CA GLY A 413 0.90 13.23 -16.71
C GLY A 413 2.02 12.58 -15.89
N ASP A 414 3.27 12.87 -16.26
CA ASP A 414 4.47 12.34 -15.57
C ASP A 414 4.99 13.30 -14.49
N GLU A 415 4.50 14.55 -14.46
CA GLU A 415 4.91 15.52 -13.44
C GLU A 415 4.17 15.25 -12.13
N ARG A 416 4.94 15.13 -11.04
CA ARG A 416 4.42 14.91 -9.70
C ARG A 416 4.98 15.95 -8.73
N LYS A 417 4.10 16.60 -7.99
CA LYS A 417 4.42 17.65 -7.01
C LYS A 417 3.81 17.28 -5.65
N CYS A 418 4.53 17.58 -4.58
CA CYS A 418 4.13 17.27 -3.21
C CYS A 418 4.37 18.44 -2.25
N CYS A 419 3.38 18.73 -1.41
CA CYS A 419 3.53 19.64 -0.28
C CYS A 419 3.11 18.97 1.01
N THR A 420 3.92 19.12 2.05
CA THR A 420 3.46 18.91 3.42
C THR A 420 2.50 20.04 3.77
N THR A 421 1.28 19.66 4.14
CA THR A 421 0.16 20.56 4.40
C THR A 421 -0.24 20.48 5.87
N THR A 422 -0.38 21.64 6.51
CA THR A 422 -0.90 21.81 7.87
C THR A 422 -2.18 22.63 7.78
N LEU A 423 -3.28 22.06 8.26
CA LEU A 423 -4.57 22.74 8.41
C LEU A 423 -4.81 23.03 9.89
N GLU A 424 -5.25 24.25 10.21
CA GLU A 424 -5.76 24.59 11.53
C GLU A 424 -7.28 24.76 11.45
N PHE A 425 -7.99 24.03 12.31
CA PHE A 425 -9.44 24.10 12.46
C PHE A 425 -9.84 24.54 13.86
N THR A 426 -10.93 25.29 13.97
CA THR A 426 -11.65 25.54 15.22
C THR A 426 -13.07 25.00 15.16
N SER A 427 -13.69 24.75 16.31
CA SER A 427 -15.10 24.36 16.39
C SER A 427 -15.99 25.58 16.55
N LYS A 428 -17.08 25.63 15.79
CA LYS A 428 -18.19 26.56 16.00
C LYS A 428 -19.49 25.76 16.09
N GLY A 429 -19.86 25.37 17.31
CA GLY A 429 -20.93 24.39 17.52
C GLY A 429 -20.49 23.03 17.01
N GLU A 430 -21.28 22.42 16.11
CA GLU A 430 -20.99 21.14 15.47
C GLU A 430 -20.18 21.28 14.16
N GLU A 431 -19.88 22.52 13.74
CA GLU A 431 -19.21 22.80 12.46
C GLU A 431 -17.72 23.08 12.65
N LEU A 432 -16.92 22.68 11.65
CA LEU A 432 -15.50 23.02 11.56
C LEU A 432 -15.32 24.35 10.87
N VAL A 433 -14.48 25.19 11.44
CA VAL A 433 -14.07 26.47 10.87
C VAL A 433 -12.60 26.40 10.49
N TRP A 434 -12.29 26.66 9.22
CA TRP A 434 -10.92 26.71 8.72
C TRP A 434 -10.27 28.03 9.15
N GLU A 435 -9.18 27.95 9.91
CA GLU A 435 -8.43 29.13 10.38
C GLU A 435 -7.20 29.38 9.52
N LYS A 436 -6.53 28.31 9.10
CA LYS A 436 -5.26 28.43 8.41
C LYS A 436 -4.95 27.20 7.56
N VAL A 437 -4.37 27.44 6.40
CA VAL A 437 -3.72 26.43 5.57
C VAL A 437 -2.27 26.84 5.41
N LYS A 438 -1.34 25.93 5.68
CA LYS A 438 0.08 26.14 5.43
C LYS A 438 0.61 25.00 4.59
N GLN A 439 1.35 25.34 3.54
CA GLN A 439 1.98 24.37 2.68
C GLN A 439 3.47 24.66 2.53
N ILE A 440 4.26 23.60 2.56
CA ILE A 440 5.70 23.63 2.33
C ILE A 440 6.02 22.56 1.29
N TRP A 441 6.81 22.91 0.27
CA TRP A 441 7.29 21.93 -0.71
C TRP A 441 8.01 20.78 0.00
N SER A 442 7.61 19.55 -0.31
CA SER A 442 8.30 18.36 0.17
C SER A 442 9.65 18.21 -0.54
N GLU A 443 10.65 17.66 0.14
CA GLU A 443 11.94 17.28 -0.47
C GLU A 443 11.76 16.21 -1.57
N GLU A 444 10.65 15.47 -1.54
CA GLU A 444 10.29 14.48 -2.56
C GLU A 444 9.65 15.09 -3.82
N SER A 445 9.42 16.41 -3.82
CA SER A 445 8.77 17.09 -4.92
C SER A 445 9.76 17.31 -6.08
N GLU A 446 9.43 16.85 -7.29
CA GLU A 446 10.23 17.07 -8.49
C GLU A 446 9.99 18.47 -9.10
N VAL A 447 9.94 19.51 -8.27
CA VAL A 447 9.65 20.88 -8.72
C VAL A 447 10.91 21.49 -9.33
N LYS A 448 10.82 21.87 -10.61
CA LYS A 448 11.77 22.81 -11.23
C LYS A 448 11.31 24.23 -10.88
N ASP A 449 12.23 25.06 -10.39
CA ASP A 449 11.97 26.37 -9.75
C ASP A 449 11.05 27.34 -10.51
N ASP A 450 10.92 27.21 -11.83
CA ASP A 450 10.16 28.15 -12.68
C ASP A 450 8.65 27.86 -12.82
N ASP A 451 8.14 26.73 -12.31
CA ASP A 451 6.76 26.27 -12.60
C ASP A 451 5.78 26.35 -11.40
N ASN A 452 6.09 27.24 -10.45
CA ASN A 452 5.31 27.50 -9.23
C ASN A 452 3.96 28.21 -9.48
N THR A 453 3.68 28.65 -10.71
CA THR A 453 2.45 29.40 -11.06
C THR A 453 1.21 28.51 -11.21
N SER A 454 1.37 27.18 -11.22
CA SER A 454 0.27 26.20 -11.40
C SER A 454 -0.30 25.60 -10.12
N TRP A 455 0.34 25.85 -8.97
CA TRP A 455 -0.10 25.35 -7.66
C TRP A 455 -1.09 26.33 -7.01
N ILE A 456 -2.28 25.83 -6.65
CA ILE A 456 -3.39 26.68 -6.19
C ILE A 456 -3.50 26.64 -4.66
N ILE A 457 -3.76 25.46 -4.10
CA ILE A 457 -4.01 25.20 -2.67
C ILE A 457 -3.80 23.72 -2.35
#